data_AF-A0A950FST0-F1
#
_entry.id   AF-A0A950FST0-F1
#
_cell.length_a   1.000
_cell.length_b   1.000
_cell.length_c   1.000
_cell.angle_alpha   90.00
_cell.angle_beta   90.00
_cell.angle_gamma   90.00
#
_symmetry.space_group_name_H-M   'P 1'
#
loop_
_entity.id
_entity.type
_entity.pdbx_description
1 polymer ?
#
loop_
_entity_poly.entity_id
_entity_poly.type
_entity_poly.pdbx_seq_one_letter_code
_entity_poly.pdbx_strand_id
1 'polypeptide(L)'
;MATRRSGPSITELQEQIFQREGFRVSFERFGAADAALPPYEYPVMAPQGWKVSDWQRVRLGPYVLLFRGVTVYRGDDTPLPRDVKLGHLRDSYYQATYGTLSADAPDDAPDNVVQLDSKRGKRDR
;
A
#
# COMPACT_ATOMS: atom_id res chain seq x y z
N MET A 1 -13.38 -2.87 35.91
CA MET A 1 -12.22 -3.52 35.27
C MET A 1 -11.89 -2.76 34.00
N ALA A 2 -10.84 -1.94 34.00
CA ALA A 2 -10.40 -1.25 32.79
C ALA A 2 -9.57 -2.23 31.96
N THR A 3 -10.11 -2.69 30.83
CA THR A 3 -9.35 -3.40 29.80
C THR A 3 -8.27 -2.45 29.32
N ARG A 4 -7.04 -2.62 29.81
CA ARG A 4 -5.86 -1.99 29.21
C ARG A 4 -5.82 -2.52 27.78
N ARG A 5 -6.31 -1.75 26.81
CA ARG A 5 -6.13 -2.08 25.40
C ARG A 5 -4.63 -1.93 25.15
N SER A 6 -3.91 -3.04 25.18
CA SER A 6 -2.57 -3.11 24.59
C SER A 6 -2.76 -2.73 23.12
N GLY A 7 -2.29 -1.55 22.75
CA GLY A 7 -2.30 -1.11 21.35
C GLY A 7 -1.39 -2.00 20.49
N PRO A 8 -1.54 -1.97 19.15
CA PRO A 8 -0.74 -2.82 18.27
C PRO A 8 0.77 -2.66 18.49
N SER A 9 1.51 -3.74 18.27
CA SER A 9 2.95 -3.74 18.04
C SER A 9 3.31 -3.01 16.74
N ILE A 10 4.60 -2.72 16.54
CA ILE A 10 5.08 -2.11 15.28
C ILE A 10 4.69 -2.97 14.08
N THR A 11 4.91 -4.29 14.19
CA THR A 11 4.62 -5.23 13.11
C THR A 11 3.12 -5.24 12.78
N GLU A 12 2.26 -5.22 13.79
CA GLU A 12 0.81 -5.11 13.56
C GLU A 12 0.41 -3.77 12.95
N LEU A 13 1.06 -2.67 13.34
CA LEU A 13 0.81 -1.36 12.72
C LEU A 13 1.25 -1.34 11.25
N GLN A 14 2.40 -1.92 10.93
CA GLN A 14 2.89 -2.04 9.55
C GLN A 14 1.93 -2.88 8.70
N GLU A 15 1.43 -4.00 9.26
CA GLU A 15 0.44 -4.84 8.59
C GLU A 15 -0.88 -4.09 8.37
N GLN A 16 -1.37 -3.35 9.38
CA GLN A 16 -2.57 -2.52 9.22
C GLN A 16 -2.39 -1.48 8.11
N ILE A 17 -1.23 -0.84 8.03
CA ILE A 17 -0.93 0.11 6.95
C ILE A 17 -0.88 -0.62 5.61
N PHE A 18 -0.22 -1.76 5.51
CA PHE A 18 -0.16 -2.52 4.26
C PHE A 18 -1.56 -2.91 3.76
N GLN A 19 -2.40 -3.46 4.64
CA GLN A 19 -3.77 -3.87 4.30
C GLN A 19 -4.67 -2.71 3.89
N ARG A 20 -4.42 -1.49 4.38
CA ARG A 20 -5.24 -0.30 4.08
C ARG A 20 -4.71 0.52 2.91
N GLU A 21 -3.40 0.64 2.81
CA GLU A 21 -2.72 1.54 1.90
C GLU A 21 -2.09 0.82 0.71
N GLY A 22 -1.94 -0.50 0.76
CA GLY A 22 -1.38 -1.31 -0.33
C GLY A 22 0.13 -1.16 -0.49
N PHE A 23 0.84 -0.75 0.56
CA PHE A 23 2.30 -0.64 0.54
C PHE A 23 2.97 -0.85 1.89
N ARG A 24 4.21 -1.33 1.87
CA ARG A 24 4.98 -1.60 3.08
C ARG A 24 5.66 -0.35 3.60
N VAL A 25 5.77 -0.32 4.92
CA VAL A 25 6.50 0.70 5.66
C VAL A 25 7.33 0.06 6.75
N SER A 26 8.44 0.68 7.09
CA SER A 26 9.22 0.35 8.29
C SER A 26 9.33 1.58 9.17
N PHE A 27 9.29 1.36 10.48
CA PHE A 27 9.38 2.40 11.48
C PHE A 27 10.67 2.25 12.30
N GLU A 28 11.40 3.33 12.46
CA GLU A 28 12.52 3.42 13.39
C GLU A 28 12.02 4.06 14.68
N ARG A 29 12.02 3.34 15.82
CA ARG A 29 11.55 3.87 17.12
C ARG A 29 12.58 4.76 17.80
N PHE A 30 12.09 5.70 18.63
CA PHE A 30 12.93 6.37 19.62
C PHE A 30 13.17 5.44 20.83
N GLY A 31 14.32 4.78 20.86
CA GLY A 31 14.73 3.94 21.99
C GLY A 31 14.02 2.58 22.11
N ALA A 32 14.23 1.90 23.24
CA ALA A 32 13.79 0.51 23.47
C ALA A 32 12.36 0.38 24.04
N ALA A 33 11.58 1.46 24.10
CA ALA A 33 10.28 1.44 24.76
C ALA A 33 9.23 0.71 23.89
N ASP A 34 8.69 -0.39 24.43
CA ASP A 34 7.49 -1.08 23.92
C ASP A 34 6.21 -0.32 24.31
N ALA A 35 6.17 0.96 23.96
CA ALA A 35 4.97 1.75 24.12
C ALA A 35 3.87 1.20 23.19
N ALA A 36 2.69 0.98 23.77
CA ALA A 36 1.49 0.63 23.02
C ALA A 36 1.24 1.72 21.95
N LEU A 37 1.18 1.31 20.69
CA LEU A 37 0.92 2.23 19.57
C LEU A 37 -0.58 2.43 19.43
N PRO A 38 -1.06 3.62 19.00
CA PRO A 38 -2.44 3.75 18.57
C PRO A 38 -2.67 2.89 17.30
N PRO A 39 -3.88 2.36 17.10
CA PRO A 39 -4.22 1.65 15.87
C PRO A 39 -4.25 2.59 14.67
N TYR A 40 -4.08 2.03 13.46
CA TYR A 40 -4.21 2.80 12.23
C TYR A 40 -5.69 3.12 11.97
N GLU A 41 -6.13 4.31 12.39
CA GLU A 41 -7.55 4.71 12.41
C GLU A 41 -8.13 5.07 11.04
N TYR A 42 -7.35 4.99 9.97
CA TYR A 42 -7.81 5.40 8.64
C TYR A 42 -8.47 4.24 7.90
N PRO A 43 -9.81 4.28 7.71
CA PRO A 43 -10.56 3.15 7.18
C PRO A 43 -10.43 3.01 5.66
N VAL A 44 -10.01 4.09 4.99
CA VAL A 44 -9.88 4.17 3.54
C VAL A 44 -8.45 4.48 3.15
N MET A 45 -8.05 3.90 2.04
CA MET A 45 -6.78 4.14 1.36
C MET A 45 -6.58 5.65 1.10
N ALA A 46 -5.35 6.14 1.27
CA ALA A 46 -5.00 7.52 0.98
C ALA A 46 -5.17 7.85 -0.52
N PRO A 47 -5.50 9.11 -0.87
CA PRO A 47 -5.65 9.54 -2.25
C PRO A 47 -4.42 9.20 -3.10
N GLN A 48 -4.63 8.64 -4.29
CA GLN A 48 -3.54 8.21 -5.18
C GLN A 48 -2.61 9.37 -5.61
N GLY A 49 -3.15 10.59 -5.68
CA GLY A 49 -2.41 11.80 -6.03
C GLY A 49 -1.50 12.33 -4.93
N TRP A 50 -1.59 11.81 -3.70
CA TRP A 50 -0.68 12.20 -2.62
C TRP A 50 0.73 11.73 -2.88
N LYS A 51 1.70 12.53 -2.42
CA LYS A 51 3.08 12.08 -2.29
C LYS A 51 3.28 11.29 -1.00
N VAL A 52 4.36 10.52 -0.92
CA VAL A 52 4.81 9.89 0.32
C VAL A 52 4.92 10.93 1.45
N SER A 53 5.43 12.14 1.18
CA SER A 53 5.50 13.22 2.17
C SER A 53 4.13 13.67 2.70
N ASP A 54 3.11 13.74 1.83
CA ASP A 54 1.75 14.13 2.24
C ASP A 54 1.15 13.06 3.13
N TRP A 55 1.32 11.79 2.75
CA TRP A 55 0.91 10.65 3.57
C TRP A 55 1.59 10.64 4.93
N GLN A 56 2.92 10.79 4.99
CA GLN A 56 3.65 10.84 6.25
C GLN A 56 3.13 11.97 7.14
N ARG A 57 2.94 13.18 6.58
CA ARG A 57 2.47 14.33 7.34
C ARG A 57 1.06 14.15 7.88
N VAL A 58 0.14 13.64 7.08
CA VAL A 58 -1.29 13.59 7.44
C VAL A 58 -1.65 12.33 8.22
N ARG A 59 -1.13 11.16 7.81
CA ARG A 59 -1.48 9.86 8.38
C ARG A 59 -0.61 9.48 9.57
N LEU A 60 0.63 9.98 9.64
CA LEU A 60 1.54 9.65 10.74
C LEU A 60 1.62 10.73 11.82
N GLY A 61 0.82 11.80 11.71
CA GLY A 61 0.73 12.84 12.75
C GLY A 61 0.57 12.28 14.18
N PRO A 62 -0.31 11.30 14.43
CA PRO A 62 -0.46 10.67 15.75
C PRO A 62 0.77 9.87 16.24
N TYR A 63 1.71 9.57 15.35
CA TYR A 63 2.85 8.68 15.60
C TYR A 63 4.20 9.42 15.59
N VAL A 64 4.22 10.71 15.26
CA VAL A 64 5.46 11.48 15.01
C VAL A 64 6.41 11.53 16.21
N LEU A 65 5.87 11.42 17.43
CA LEU A 65 6.67 11.38 18.66
C LEU A 65 7.13 9.96 19.06
N LEU A 66 6.59 8.93 18.40
CA LEU A 66 6.86 7.52 18.71
C LEU A 66 8.00 6.96 17.85
N PHE A 67 8.26 7.58 16.70
CA PHE A 67 9.21 7.11 15.71
C PHE A 67 10.21 8.19 15.31
N ARG A 68 11.48 7.83 15.24
CA ARG A 68 12.58 8.61 14.68
C ARG A 68 12.46 8.79 13.18
N GLY A 69 11.93 7.78 12.50
CA GLY A 69 11.80 7.78 11.06
C GLY A 69 10.80 6.75 10.57
N VAL A 70 10.35 6.96 9.34
CA VAL A 70 9.53 6.01 8.59
C VAL A 70 10.11 5.87 7.18
N THR A 71 10.28 4.64 6.75
CA THR A 71 10.71 4.31 5.38
C THR A 71 9.54 3.66 4.68
N VAL A 72 9.19 4.16 3.49
CA VAL A 72 8.18 3.54 2.63
C VAL A 72 8.90 2.76 1.54
N TYR A 73 8.48 1.53 1.29
CA TYR A 73 9.11 0.66 0.31
C TYR A 73 8.24 0.52 -0.92
N ARG A 74 8.90 0.28 -2.05
CA ARG A 74 8.30 -0.19 -3.30
C ARG A 74 8.04 -1.71 -3.20
N GLY A 75 7.25 -2.26 -4.13
CA GLY A 75 7.00 -3.70 -4.25
C GLY A 75 8.24 -4.58 -4.42
N ASP A 76 9.38 -4.00 -4.82
CA ASP A 76 10.68 -4.68 -4.94
C ASP A 76 11.58 -4.49 -3.68
N ASP A 77 11.00 -4.08 -2.56
CA ASP A 77 11.67 -3.75 -1.30
C ASP A 77 12.71 -2.60 -1.40
N THR A 78 12.67 -1.79 -2.46
CA THR A 78 13.50 -0.57 -2.57
C THR A 78 12.89 0.58 -1.75
N PRO A 79 13.67 1.31 -0.92
CA PRO A 79 13.18 2.48 -0.22
C PRO A 79 12.83 3.62 -1.19
N LEU A 80 11.69 4.26 -0.97
CA LEU A 80 11.18 5.30 -1.86
C LEU A 80 11.43 6.73 -1.34
N PRO A 81 11.75 7.67 -2.23
CA PRO A 81 11.86 9.07 -1.85
C PRO A 81 10.50 9.68 -1.57
N ARG A 82 10.50 10.72 -0.72
CA ARG A 82 9.30 11.40 -0.21
C ARG A 82 8.40 12.01 -1.30
N ASP A 83 8.95 12.29 -2.48
CA ASP A 83 8.27 13.00 -3.57
C ASP A 83 7.50 12.08 -4.53
N VAL A 84 7.55 10.75 -4.32
CA VAL A 84 6.83 9.77 -5.14
C VAL A 84 5.33 9.77 -4.82
N LYS A 85 4.50 9.69 -5.86
CA LYS A 85 3.05 9.55 -5.73
C LYS A 85 2.66 8.15 -5.28
N LEU A 86 1.69 8.05 -4.37
CA LEU A 86 1.22 6.78 -3.82
C LEU A 86 0.60 5.86 -4.88
N GLY A 87 -0.05 6.42 -5.92
CA GLY A 87 -0.59 5.63 -7.03
C GLY A 87 0.46 4.73 -7.69
N HIS A 88 1.54 5.34 -8.19
CA HIS A 88 2.64 4.61 -8.85
C HIS A 88 3.31 3.58 -7.92
N LEU A 89 3.30 3.87 -6.63
CA LEU A 89 3.88 3.02 -5.61
C LEU A 89 3.04 1.75 -5.42
N ARG A 90 1.72 1.85 -5.38
CA ARG A 90 0.81 0.68 -5.29
C ARG A 90 0.88 -0.19 -6.55
N ASP A 91 0.99 0.44 -7.72
CA ASP A 91 1.14 -0.28 -8.99
C ASP A 91 2.38 -1.18 -8.98
N SER A 92 3.47 -0.75 -8.31
CA SER A 92 4.67 -1.57 -8.17
C SER A 92 4.49 -2.83 -7.31
N TYR A 93 3.63 -2.79 -6.29
CA TYR A 93 3.31 -3.97 -5.48
C TYR A 93 2.44 -4.95 -6.26
N TYR A 94 1.49 -4.43 -7.03
CA TYR A 94 0.70 -5.25 -7.95
C TYR A 94 1.61 -5.92 -8.98
N GLN A 95 2.50 -5.16 -9.62
CA GLN A 95 3.46 -5.68 -10.59
C GLN A 95 4.41 -6.73 -10.00
N ALA A 96 4.92 -6.51 -8.78
CA ALA A 96 5.78 -7.49 -8.11
C ALA A 96 5.03 -8.80 -7.78
N THR A 97 3.73 -8.70 -7.45
CA THR A 97 2.91 -9.86 -7.07
C THR A 97 2.38 -10.63 -8.28
N TYR A 98 1.96 -9.92 -9.34
CA TYR A 98 1.21 -10.50 -10.47
C TYR A 98 1.93 -10.38 -11.82
N GLY A 99 3.11 -9.76 -11.86
CA GLY A 99 3.82 -9.46 -13.11
C GLY A 99 3.25 -8.23 -13.84
N THR A 100 3.87 -7.87 -14.96
CA THR A 100 3.34 -6.86 -15.87
C THR A 100 2.32 -7.51 -16.80
N LEU A 101 1.11 -6.93 -16.89
CA LEU A 101 0.22 -7.18 -18.02
C LEU A 101 0.85 -6.55 -19.26
N SER A 102 1.79 -7.25 -19.90
CA SER A 102 2.28 -6.88 -21.22
C SER A 102 1.19 -7.22 -22.23
N ALA A 103 0.75 -6.22 -23.02
CA ALA A 103 -0.16 -6.41 -24.13
C ALA A 103 0.43 -7.27 -25.29
N ASP A 104 1.68 -7.71 -25.15
CA ASP A 104 2.44 -8.50 -26.13
C ASP A 104 2.78 -9.91 -25.61
N ALA A 105 2.10 -10.40 -24.57
CA ALA A 105 2.24 -11.79 -24.15
C ALA A 105 1.53 -12.70 -25.17
N PRO A 106 2.17 -13.76 -25.69
CA PRO A 106 1.48 -14.77 -26.50
C PRO A 106 0.36 -15.41 -25.66
N ASP A 107 -0.73 -15.68 -26.36
CA ASP A 107 -2.01 -16.25 -25.93
C ASP A 107 -1.88 -17.42 -24.95
N ASP A 108 -1.65 -17.13 -23.67
CA ASP A 108 -1.89 -18.06 -22.56
C ASP A 108 -2.68 -17.28 -21.51
N ALA A 109 -3.93 -17.00 -21.86
CA ALA A 109 -4.88 -16.40 -20.94
C ALA A 109 -5.15 -17.41 -19.81
N PRO A 110 -5.05 -17.00 -18.54
CA PRO A 110 -5.43 -17.89 -17.44
C PRO A 110 -6.93 -18.21 -17.54
N ASP A 111 -7.29 -19.46 -17.22
CA ASP A 111 -8.61 -20.11 -17.40
C ASP A 111 -9.81 -19.35 -16.78
N ASN A 112 -9.53 -18.31 -15.99
CA ASN A 112 -10.51 -17.49 -15.28
C ASN A 112 -10.90 -16.18 -15.99
N VAL A 113 -10.49 -15.94 -17.24
CA VAL A 113 -10.87 -14.74 -18.01
C VAL A 113 -12.00 -15.06 -18.99
N VAL A 114 -13.18 -14.45 -18.79
CA VAL A 114 -14.29 -14.51 -19.75
C VAL A 114 -13.95 -13.61 -20.95
N GLN A 115 -13.65 -14.21 -22.09
CA GLN A 115 -13.49 -13.48 -23.35
C GLN A 115 -14.84 -12.89 -23.78
N LEU A 116 -14.96 -11.57 -23.73
CA LEU A 116 -16.06 -10.84 -24.36
C LEU A 116 -15.85 -10.80 -25.88
N ASP A 117 -16.11 -11.92 -26.54
CA ASP A 117 -15.98 -12.04 -27.99
C ASP A 117 -17.05 -11.20 -28.71
N SER A 118 -16.58 -10.12 -29.32
CA SER A 118 -16.73 -9.85 -30.75
C SER A 118 -18.04 -10.28 -31.44
N LYS A 119 -19.19 -9.70 -31.05
CA LYS A 119 -20.37 -9.66 -31.94
C LYS A 119 -21.07 -8.29 -31.94
N ARG A 120 -20.64 -7.41 -32.86
CA ARG A 120 -21.61 -6.52 -33.52
C ARG A 120 -21.27 -6.25 -34.98
N GLY A 121 -21.54 -7.28 -35.78
CA GLY A 121 -22.27 -7.19 -37.05
C GLY A 121 -21.89 -6.08 -38.03
N LYS A 122 -20.99 -6.44 -38.96
CA LYS A 122 -21.00 -5.94 -40.33
C LYS A 122 -22.42 -6.05 -40.91
N ARG A 123 -23.05 -4.93 -41.24
CA ARG A 123 -24.15 -4.87 -42.21
C ARG A 123 -23.80 -3.84 -43.27
N ASP A 124 -23.33 -4.39 -44.38
CA ASP A 124 -23.31 -3.82 -45.71
C ASP A 124 -24.75 -3.49 -46.14
N ARG A 125 -25.02 -2.24 -46.51
CA ARG A 125 -25.91 -1.90 -47.63
C ARG A 125 -25.69 -0.47 -48.09
#